data_AF-A0AAQ2ISH2-F1
#
_entry.id   AF-A0AAQ2ISH2-F1
#
_cell.length_a   1.000
_cell.length_b   1.000
_cell.length_c   1.000
_cell.angle_alpha   90.00
_cell.angle_beta   90.00
_cell.angle_gamma   90.00
#
_symmetry.space_group_name_H-M   'P 1'
#
loop_
_entity.id
_entity.type
_entity.pdbx_description
1 polymer ?
#
loop_
_entity_poly.entity_id
_entity_poly.type
_entity_poly.pdbx_seq_one_letter_code
_entity_poly.pdbx_strand_id
1 'polypeptide(L)'
;MRTIQAFKHNLSLVIRYKSIKTIHELDKAYIESFIIHAKIDRNRSPKTIKNCLCYLTLFLKRCVNEGYIDDNPAHKIARPKVPRRELRGLSAEDATSLIEHAKNLPTVYSFYRDR
;
A
#
# COMPACT_ATOMS: atom_id res chain seq x y z
N MET A 1 6.06 -1.36 -14.54
CA MET A 1 4.87 -0.57 -14.14
C MET A 1 4.66 -0.67 -12.63
N ARG A 2 4.78 0.42 -11.85
CA ARG A 2 4.78 0.38 -10.37
C ARG A 2 3.45 -0.15 -9.76
N THR A 3 2.33 0.01 -10.47
CA THR A 3 0.99 -0.37 -10.00
C THR A 3 0.79 -1.89 -9.88
N ILE A 4 1.33 -2.67 -10.82
CA ILE A 4 1.22 -4.15 -10.81
C ILE A 4 2.06 -4.74 -9.68
N GLN A 5 3.24 -4.16 -9.41
CA GLN A 5 4.09 -4.57 -8.29
C GLN A 5 3.41 -4.31 -6.95
N ALA A 6 2.78 -3.14 -6.78
CA ALA A 6 2.00 -2.82 -5.59
C ALA A 6 0.84 -3.80 -5.40
N PHE A 7 0.11 -4.13 -6.46
CA PHE A 7 -0.97 -5.12 -6.42
C PHE A 7 -0.47 -6.47 -5.90
N LYS A 8 0.57 -7.03 -6.53
CA LYS A 8 1.18 -8.31 -6.16
C LYS A 8 1.66 -8.31 -4.71
N HIS A 9 2.35 -7.25 -4.29
CA HIS A 9 2.86 -7.13 -2.93
C HIS A 9 1.72 -7.15 -1.89
N ASN A 10 0.70 -6.31 -2.07
CA ASN A 10 -0.38 -6.20 -1.11
C ASN A 10 -1.21 -7.49 -1.02
N LEU A 11 -1.47 -8.16 -2.16
CA LEU A 11 -2.16 -9.45 -2.16
C LEU A 11 -1.32 -10.55 -1.49
N SER A 12 -0.02 -10.56 -1.76
CA SER A 12 0.91 -11.49 -1.10
C SER A 12 0.94 -11.34 0.41
N LEU A 13 0.75 -10.14 0.96
CA LEU A 13 0.66 -9.95 2.42
C LEU A 13 -0.57 -10.65 3.01
N VAL A 14 -1.70 -10.58 2.33
CA VAL A 14 -2.95 -11.22 2.76
C VAL A 14 -2.85 -12.73 2.66
N ILE A 15 -2.35 -13.24 1.53
CA ILE A 15 -2.22 -14.69 1.27
C ILE A 15 -1.26 -15.35 2.26
N ARG A 16 -0.14 -14.69 2.59
CA ARG A 16 0.90 -15.23 3.48
C ARG A 16 0.54 -15.23 4.97
N TYR A 17 -0.48 -14.49 5.39
CA TYR A 17 -0.84 -14.38 6.81
C TYR A 17 -1.14 -15.74 7.46
N LYS A 18 -1.82 -16.64 6.74
CA LYS A 18 -2.05 -18.04 7.16
C LYS A 18 -1.81 -19.06 6.03
N SER A 19 -1.08 -18.66 4.99
CA SER A 19 -0.71 -19.53 3.86
C SER A 19 -1.90 -20.27 3.24
N ILE A 20 -2.94 -19.53 2.84
CA ILE A 20 -4.12 -20.10 2.19
C ILE A 20 -3.76 -20.83 0.88
N LYS A 21 -4.48 -21.90 0.59
CA LYS A 21 -4.29 -22.70 -0.63
C LYS A 21 -5.41 -22.52 -1.63
N THR A 22 -6.61 -22.24 -1.13
CA THR A 22 -7.83 -22.14 -1.92
C THR A 22 -8.50 -20.78 -1.74
N ILE A 23 -9.28 -20.38 -2.75
CA ILE A 23 -10.02 -19.11 -2.74
C ILE A 23 -11.11 -19.08 -1.65
N HIS A 24 -11.69 -20.24 -1.32
CA HIS A 24 -12.77 -20.37 -0.34
C HIS A 24 -12.34 -20.12 1.10
N GLU A 25 -11.03 -20.21 1.38
CA GLU A 25 -10.46 -19.83 2.68
C GLU A 25 -10.42 -18.31 2.90
N LEU A 26 -10.60 -17.50 1.85
CA LEU A 26 -10.69 -16.04 1.96
C LEU A 26 -12.10 -15.58 2.35
N ASP A 27 -12.64 -16.12 3.44
CA ASP A 27 -13.93 -15.69 3.96
C ASP A 27 -13.83 -14.38 4.76
N LYS A 28 -14.98 -13.90 5.24
CA LYS A 28 -15.04 -12.66 6.05
C LYS A 28 -14.18 -12.78 7.33
N ALA A 29 -14.22 -13.93 8.00
CA ALA A 29 -13.51 -14.15 9.26
C ALA A 29 -11.99 -14.12 9.05
N TYR A 30 -11.49 -14.69 7.96
CA TYR A 30 -10.09 -14.62 7.55
C TYR A 30 -9.64 -13.18 7.38
N ILE A 31 -10.42 -12.38 6.65
CA ILE A 31 -10.04 -11.00 6.32
C ILE A 31 -10.07 -10.13 7.58
N GLU A 32 -11.05 -10.31 8.46
CA GLU A 32 -11.10 -9.63 9.76
C GLU A 32 -9.91 -10.03 10.65
N SER A 33 -9.60 -11.32 10.72
CA SER A 33 -8.41 -11.84 11.41
C SER A 33 -7.11 -11.24 10.86
N PHE A 34 -7.01 -11.09 9.53
CA PHE A 34 -5.86 -10.44 8.88
C PHE A 34 -5.75 -8.96 9.28
N ILE A 35 -6.87 -8.22 9.32
CA ILE A 35 -6.86 -6.80 9.72
C ILE A 35 -6.35 -6.65 11.15
N ILE A 36 -6.82 -7.51 12.06
CA ILE A 36 -6.39 -7.52 13.47
C ILE A 36 -4.89 -7.80 13.55
N HIS A 37 -4.40 -8.86 12.89
CA HIS A 37 -2.98 -9.20 12.86
C HIS A 37 -2.12 -8.08 12.26
N ALA A 38 -2.55 -7.51 11.13
CA ALA A 38 -1.82 -6.44 10.47
C ALA A 38 -1.71 -5.20 11.38
N LYS A 39 -2.76 -4.89 12.13
CA LYS A 39 -2.81 -3.72 13.01
C LYS A 39 -2.08 -3.94 14.33
N ILE A 40 -2.33 -5.05 15.02
CA ILE A 40 -1.84 -5.32 16.37
C ILE A 40 -0.44 -5.92 16.31
N ASP A 41 -0.28 -7.05 15.62
CA ASP A 41 0.96 -7.84 15.66
C ASP A 41 2.06 -7.25 14.77
N ARG A 42 1.67 -6.62 13.65
CA ARG A 42 2.61 -6.08 12.65
C ARG A 42 2.71 -4.56 12.64
N ASN A 43 1.92 -3.87 13.48
CA ASN A 43 1.86 -2.42 13.57
C ASN A 43 1.82 -1.72 12.19
N ARG A 44 1.07 -2.30 11.24
CA ARG A 44 0.98 -1.77 9.87
C ARG A 44 0.19 -0.47 9.89
N SER A 45 0.62 0.49 9.07
CA SER A 45 -0.11 1.74 8.93
C SER A 45 -1.56 1.50 8.44
N PRO A 46 -2.53 2.32 8.87
CA PRO A 46 -3.90 2.28 8.34
C PRO A 46 -3.95 2.35 6.81
N LYS A 47 -3.01 3.08 6.19
CA LYS A 47 -2.89 3.20 4.74
C LYS A 47 -2.51 1.86 4.09
N THR A 48 -1.59 1.11 4.68
CA THR A 48 -1.19 -0.21 4.19
C THR A 48 -2.37 -1.18 4.24
N ILE A 49 -3.07 -1.25 5.38
CA ILE A 49 -4.23 -2.12 5.56
C ILE A 49 -5.34 -1.76 4.55
N LYS A 50 -5.64 -0.45 4.39
CA LYS A 50 -6.60 0.03 3.39
C LYS A 50 -6.21 -0.40 1.97
N ASN A 51 -4.94 -0.31 1.60
CA ASN A 51 -4.47 -0.72 0.28
C ASN A 51 -4.62 -2.24 0.08
N CYS A 52 -4.24 -3.06 1.06
CA CYS A 52 -4.50 -4.51 1.04
C CYS A 52 -5.97 -4.83 0.80
N LEU A 53 -6.88 -4.22 1.57
CA LEU A 53 -8.32 -4.44 1.41
C LEU A 53 -8.84 -3.97 0.05
N CYS A 54 -8.32 -2.86 -0.48
CA CYS A 54 -8.72 -2.37 -1.79
C CYS A 54 -8.35 -3.35 -2.91
N TYR A 55 -7.11 -3.86 -2.90
CA TYR A 55 -6.65 -4.81 -3.90
C TYR A 55 -7.31 -6.19 -3.74
N LEU A 56 -7.52 -6.63 -2.50
CA LEU A 56 -8.25 -7.86 -2.21
C LEU A 56 -9.70 -7.77 -2.70
N THR A 57 -10.39 -6.66 -2.45
CA THR A 57 -11.77 -6.46 -2.93
C THR A 57 -11.82 -6.54 -4.46
N LEU A 58 -10.87 -5.91 -5.15
CA LEU A 58 -10.80 -5.94 -6.61
C LEU A 58 -10.52 -7.35 -7.14
N PHE A 59 -9.61 -8.07 -6.50
CA PHE A 59 -9.28 -9.46 -6.84
C PHE A 59 -10.51 -10.37 -6.68
N LEU A 60 -11.15 -10.35 -5.51
CA LEU A 60 -12.34 -11.17 -5.23
C LEU A 60 -13.51 -10.82 -6.14
N LYS A 61 -13.69 -9.53 -6.50
CA LYS A 61 -14.68 -9.13 -7.50
C LYS A 61 -14.44 -9.80 -8.84
N ARG A 62 -13.18 -9.90 -9.27
CA ARG A 62 -12.82 -10.61 -10.49
C ARG A 62 -13.10 -12.10 -10.37
N CYS A 63 -12.81 -12.71 -9.21
CA CYS A 63 -13.14 -14.11 -8.95
C CYS A 63 -14.65 -14.39 -9.03
N VAL A 64 -15.50 -13.47 -8.54
CA VAL A 64 -16.96 -13.55 -8.71
C VAL A 64 -17.34 -13.48 -10.19
N ASN A 65 -16.81 -12.50 -10.93
CA ASN A 65 -17.12 -12.34 -12.35
C ASN A 65 -16.72 -13.55 -13.21
N GLU A 66 -15.65 -14.26 -12.82
CA GLU A 66 -15.14 -15.45 -13.51
C GLU A 66 -15.79 -16.75 -12.98
N GLY A 67 -16.70 -16.67 -12.00
CA GLY A 67 -17.46 -17.81 -11.47
C GLY A 67 -16.71 -18.70 -10.47
N TYR A 68 -15.62 -18.20 -9.87
CA TYR A 68 -14.87 -18.96 -8.86
C TYR A 68 -15.49 -18.93 -7.47
N ILE A 69 -16.24 -17.88 -7.15
CA ILE A 69 -16.94 -17.68 -5.88
C ILE A 69 -18.26 -16.94 -6.15
N ASP A 70 -19.27 -17.17 -5.31
CA ASP A 70 -20.61 -16.60 -5.53
C ASP A 70 -20.74 -15.14 -5.11
N ASP A 71 -20.04 -14.74 -4.03
CA ASP A 71 -20.08 -13.39 -3.48
C ASP A 71 -18.67 -12.92 -3.06
N ASN A 72 -18.50 -11.60 -2.94
CA ASN A 72 -17.23 -11.00 -2.51
C ASN A 72 -17.19 -10.79 -0.98
N PRO A 73 -16.47 -11.62 -0.22
CA PRO A 73 -16.44 -11.54 1.24
C PRO A 73 -15.79 -10.23 1.77
N ALA A 74 -15.02 -9.51 0.95
CA ALA A 74 -14.41 -8.25 1.33
C ALA A 74 -15.35 -7.04 1.21
N HIS A 75 -16.52 -7.17 0.56
CA HIS A 75 -17.38 -6.03 0.24
C HIS A 75 -17.95 -5.33 1.48
N LYS A 76 -18.29 -6.10 2.53
CA LYS A 76 -18.90 -5.60 3.78
C LYS A 76 -17.88 -5.27 4.88
N ILE A 77 -16.58 -5.33 4.57
CA ILE A 77 -15.54 -5.13 5.57
C ILE A 77 -15.19 -3.65 5.68
N ALA A 78 -15.34 -3.12 6.90
CA ALA A 78 -15.02 -1.73 7.20
C ALA A 78 -13.53 -1.47 6.97
N ARG A 79 -13.22 -0.43 6.19
CA ARG A 79 -11.85 -0.03 5.91
C ARG A 79 -11.35 0.95 6.97
N PRO A 80 -10.09 0.84 7.42
CA PRO A 80 -9.56 1.78 8.40
C PRO A 80 -9.53 3.20 7.83
N LYS A 81 -9.93 4.17 8.66
CA LYS A 81 -9.82 5.60 8.33
C LYS A 81 -8.35 5.96 8.28
N VAL A 82 -7.91 6.49 7.14
CA VAL A 82 -6.54 6.98 6.98
C VAL A 82 -6.55 8.46 7.34
N PRO A 83 -5.79 8.90 8.36
CA PRO A 83 -5.68 10.31 8.67
C PRO A 83 -5.07 11.05 7.48
N ARG A 84 -5.57 12.25 7.18
CA ARG A 84 -4.92 13.10 6.17
C ARG A 84 -3.58 13.52 6.75
N ARG A 85 -2.51 13.29 5.98
CA ARG A 85 -1.20 13.81 6.33
C ARG A 85 -1.15 15.25 5.83
N GLU A 86 -0.94 16.19 6.75
CA GLU A 86 -0.57 17.54 6.38
C GLU A 86 0.77 17.48 5.63
N LEU A 87 0.77 17.93 4.38
CA LEU A 87 2.01 18.07 3.63
C LEU A 87 2.72 19.29 4.22
N ARG A 88 3.84 19.05 4.89
CA ARG A 88 4.74 20.14 5.24
C ARG A 88 5.40 20.60 3.94
N GLY A 89 5.06 21.81 3.51
CA GLY A 89 5.82 22.51 2.48
C GLY A 89 7.24 22.73 2.96
N LEU A 90 8.17 22.83 2.02
CA LEU A 90 9.54 23.25 2.34
C LEU A 90 9.49 24.72 2.76
N SER A 91 10.12 25.09 3.88
CA SER A 91 10.28 26.50 4.23
C SER A 91 11.22 27.20 3.23
N ALA A 92 11.20 28.53 3.17
CA ALA A 92 12.12 29.27 2.30
C ALA A 92 13.59 29.03 2.68
N GLU A 93 13.86 28.85 3.99
CA GLU A 93 15.17 28.54 4.54
C GLU A 93 15.63 27.13 4.13
N ASP A 94 14.76 26.12 4.32
CA ASP A 94 15.03 24.74 3.90
C ASP A 94 15.23 24.65 2.38
N ALA A 95 14.47 25.43 1.60
CA ALA A 95 14.61 25.49 0.15
C ALA A 95 15.95 26.09 -0.28
N THR A 96 16.36 27.19 0.35
CA THR A 96 17.65 27.83 0.08
C THR A 96 18.81 26.90 0.44
N SER A 97 18.75 26.29 1.62
CA SER A 97 19.75 25.31 2.07
C SER A 97 19.85 24.11 1.12
N LEU A 98 18.72 23.58 0.64
CA LEU A 98 18.70 22.49 -0.33
C LEU A 98 19.41 22.86 -1.63
N ILE A 99 19.20 24.09 -2.14
CA ILE A 99 19.85 24.58 -3.36
C ILE A 99 21.35 24.72 -3.16
N GLU A 100 21.80 25.28 -2.04
CA GLU A 100 23.23 25.42 -1.72
C GLU A 100 23.92 24.06 -1.62
N HIS A 101 23.30 23.10 -0.93
CA HIS A 101 23.82 21.73 -0.86
C HIS A 101 23.84 21.06 -2.23
N ALA A 102 22.81 21.28 -3.06
CA ALA A 102 22.75 20.71 -4.41
C ALA A 102 23.88 21.21 -5.33
N LYS A 103 24.29 22.48 -5.20
CA LYS A 103 25.43 23.04 -5.95
C LYS A 103 26.77 22.41 -5.57
N ASN A 104 26.91 21.98 -4.32
CA ASN A 104 28.16 21.43 -3.79
C ASN A 104 28.26 19.90 -3.91
N LEU A 105 27.22 19.22 -4.40
CA LEU A 105 27.28 17.78 -4.65
C LEU A 105 28.25 17.48 -5.81
N PRO A 106 29.09 16.45 -5.70
CA PRO A 106 29.94 16.03 -6.82
C PRO A 106 29.04 15.52 -7.95
N THR A 107 28.83 16.35 -8.96
CA THR A 107 28.06 15.99 -10.15
C THR A 107 28.93 15.16 -11.10
N VAL A 108 28.33 14.12 -11.68
CA VAL A 108 28.96 13.32 -12.75
C VAL A 108 29.04 14.11 -14.06
N TYR A 109 28.23 15.17 -14.20
CA TYR A 109 28.18 16.01 -15.39
C TYR A 109 28.81 17.38 -15.11
N SER A 110 29.84 17.72 -15.90
CA SER A 110 30.61 18.98 -15.82
C SER A 110 29.80 20.23 -16.15
N PHE A 111 28.68 20.08 -16.86
CA PHE A 111 27.86 21.19 -17.37
C PHE A 111 27.17 22.05 -16.31
N TYR A 112 27.07 21.58 -15.07
CA TYR A 112 26.32 22.26 -13.99
C TYR A 112 27.21 23.06 -13.02
N ARG A 113 28.52 23.14 -13.25
CA ARG A 113 29.44 23.84 -12.33
C ARG A 113 29.56 25.35 -12.59
N ASP A 114 29.26 25.84 -13.79
CA ASP A 114 29.55 27.23 -14.20
C ASP A 114 28.28 28.08 -14.45
N ARG A 115 27.40 28.20 -13.46
CA ARG A 115 26.32 29.21 -13.45
C ARG A 115 26.10 29.82 -12.06
#